data_AF-A0A3B9GNJ6-F1
#
_entry.id   AF-A0A3B9GNJ6-F1
#
_cell.length_a   1.000
_cell.length_b   1.000
_cell.length_c   1.000
_cell.angle_alpha   90.00
_cell.angle_beta   90.00
_cell.angle_gamma   90.00
#
_symmetry.space_group_name_H-M   'P 1'
#
loop_
_entity.id
_entity.type
_entity.pdbx_description
1 polymer ?
#
loop_
_entity_poly.entity_id
_entity_poly.type
_entity_poly.pdbx_seq_one_letter_code
_entity_poly.pdbx_strand_id
1 'polypeptide(L)'
;MSGVQFLGGRYRIACKQDDEAAQERLAGLWLERFRLFSAQCKALGMEELPSMQADDARAAIFLSYSGSLITLGPKRGKECWLEYASIKMRTDVPELVRSDKTNLAAEARVDTVAMFEGSALKRSSSLYRIAVCPAGLSPDEQERRVREATVYLTNGFIKLNKTLSLEGADEVDQFTTKAIINYVAKKNGATQVLARALIDAYLSMIETGLLLGERVSVGKLGGASLRYQAARKARLVKNLKTGEDLLVPAKPAAMVPKFSFSQSVKEKCSSVDPSLIGQGDDEDELED
;
A
#
# COMPACT_ATOMS: atom_id res chain seq x y z
N MET A 1 2.67 27.47 4.39
CA MET A 1 1.24 27.42 4.78
C MET A 1 1.11 26.29 5.78
N SER A 2 0.58 26.54 6.98
CA SER A 2 0.50 25.49 8.01
C SER A 2 -0.49 24.40 7.59
N GLY A 3 -0.32 23.16 8.07
CA GLY A 3 -1.24 22.08 7.72
C GLY A 3 -2.67 22.38 8.16
N VAL A 4 -2.82 23.08 9.28
CA VAL A 4 -4.12 23.51 9.81
C VAL A 4 -4.79 24.55 8.90
N GLN A 5 -4.02 25.47 8.30
CA GLN A 5 -4.52 26.45 7.32
C GLN A 5 -4.97 25.77 6.03
N PHE A 6 -4.25 24.74 5.58
CA PHE A 6 -4.60 23.97 4.38
C PHE A 6 -5.95 23.26 4.50
N LEU A 7 -6.33 22.86 5.71
CA LEU A 7 -7.53 22.07 6.00
C LEU A 7 -8.78 22.89 6.37
N GLY A 8 -8.68 24.22 6.36
CA GLY A 8 -9.84 25.13 6.31
C GLY A 8 -10.83 25.03 7.47
N GLY A 9 -10.37 24.86 8.72
CA GLY A 9 -11.24 24.84 9.92
C GLY A 9 -12.17 23.63 10.07
N ARG A 10 -12.34 22.82 9.02
CA ARG A 10 -13.17 21.61 8.98
C ARG A 10 -12.47 20.37 9.56
N TYR A 11 -11.17 20.48 9.83
CA TYR A 11 -10.33 19.47 10.49
C TYR A 11 -10.33 19.58 12.03
N ARG A 12 -11.19 20.43 12.61
CA ARG A 12 -11.41 20.50 14.07
C ARG A 12 -12.20 19.28 14.56
N ILE A 13 -11.64 18.09 14.42
CA ILE A 13 -12.16 16.89 15.07
C ILE A 13 -10.98 16.25 15.81
N ALA A 14 -11.19 16.05 17.11
CA ALA A 14 -10.43 15.20 18.04
C ALA A 14 -9.29 15.80 18.90
N CYS A 15 -9.14 17.13 19.03
CA CYS A 15 -8.35 17.69 20.13
C CYS A 15 -9.26 18.43 21.11
N LYS A 16 -9.19 18.08 22.40
CA LYS A 16 -9.63 19.01 23.46
C LYS A 16 -8.90 20.34 23.23
N GLN A 17 -9.63 21.44 23.41
CA GLN A 17 -9.15 22.79 23.12
C GLN A 17 -7.74 23.04 23.70
N ASP A 18 -6.87 23.65 22.88
CA ASP A 18 -5.55 24.22 23.19
C ASP A 18 -4.29 23.31 23.24
N ASP A 19 -4.11 22.40 22.26
CA ASP A 19 -2.76 21.95 21.89
C ASP A 19 -2.51 22.21 20.39
N GLU A 20 -2.03 23.42 20.07
CA GLU A 20 -1.67 23.83 18.70
C GLU A 20 -0.61 22.91 18.09
N ALA A 21 0.31 22.38 18.90
CA ALA A 21 1.34 21.47 18.43
C ALA A 21 0.75 20.10 18.06
N ALA A 22 -0.23 19.59 18.81
CA ALA A 22 -0.97 18.39 18.42
C ALA A 22 -1.79 18.60 17.15
N GLN A 23 -2.43 19.75 16.99
CA GLN A 23 -3.18 20.07 15.77
C GLN A 23 -2.26 20.13 14.54
N GLU A 24 -1.09 20.77 14.65
CA GLU A 24 -0.13 20.83 13.54
C GLU A 24 0.44 19.43 13.21
N ARG A 25 0.76 18.60 14.22
CA ARG A 25 1.18 17.20 13.99
C ARG A 25 0.11 16.39 13.27
N LEU A 26 -1.15 16.50 13.70
CA LEU A 26 -2.26 15.82 13.05
C LEU A 26 -2.48 16.33 11.63
N ALA A 27 -2.35 17.63 11.38
CA ALA A 27 -2.51 18.19 10.05
C ALA A 27 -1.36 17.76 9.12
N GLY A 28 -0.12 17.73 9.61
CA GLY A 28 1.03 17.17 8.90
C GLY A 28 0.82 15.70 8.52
N LEU A 29 0.36 14.88 9.46
CA LEU A 29 0.03 13.48 9.20
C LEU A 29 -1.01 13.33 8.09
N TRP A 30 -2.06 14.13 8.14
CA TRP A 30 -3.10 14.09 7.14
C TRP A 30 -2.57 14.53 5.78
N LEU A 31 -1.68 15.52 5.72
CA LEU A 31 -1.01 15.93 4.48
C LEU A 31 -0.19 14.77 3.90
N GLU A 32 0.56 14.02 4.72
CA GLU A 32 1.28 12.83 4.25
C GLU A 32 0.33 11.74 3.73
N ARG A 33 -0.80 11.52 4.43
CA ARG A 33 -1.84 10.59 3.95
C ARG A 33 -2.41 11.05 2.60
N PHE A 34 -2.67 12.34 2.44
CA PHE A 34 -3.15 12.92 1.19
C PHE A 34 -2.12 12.78 0.07
N ARG A 35 -0.83 13.03 0.35
CA ARG A 35 0.25 12.80 -0.63
C ARG A 35 0.31 11.34 -1.07
N LEU A 36 0.28 10.40 -0.11
CA LEU A 36 0.28 8.97 -0.40
C LEU A 36 -0.94 8.55 -1.23
N PHE A 37 -2.13 9.05 -0.87
CA PHE A 37 -3.37 8.85 -1.64
C PHE A 37 -3.23 9.32 -3.09
N SER A 38 -2.77 10.55 -3.28
CA SER A 38 -2.68 11.20 -4.59
C SER A 38 -1.65 10.50 -5.47
N ALA A 39 -0.47 10.19 -4.90
CA ALA A 39 0.58 9.46 -5.59
C ALA A 39 0.10 8.07 -6.04
N GLN A 40 -0.55 7.31 -5.16
CA GLN A 40 -1.03 5.97 -5.49
C GLN A 40 -2.14 5.99 -6.55
N CYS A 41 -3.11 6.91 -6.43
CA CYS A 41 -4.19 7.03 -7.42
C CYS A 41 -3.62 7.40 -8.80
N LYS A 42 -2.66 8.33 -8.84
CA LYS A 42 -1.95 8.72 -10.06
C LYS A 42 -1.14 7.56 -10.66
N ALA A 43 -0.40 6.81 -9.84
CA ALA A 43 0.40 5.66 -10.27
C ALA A 43 -0.45 4.54 -10.88
N LEU A 44 -1.71 4.41 -10.42
CA LEU A 44 -2.69 3.46 -10.97
C LEU A 44 -3.53 4.03 -12.11
N GLY A 45 -3.22 5.25 -12.57
CA GLY A 45 -3.94 5.94 -13.64
C GLY A 45 -5.41 6.14 -13.33
N MET A 46 -5.74 6.49 -12.08
CA MET A 46 -7.08 6.90 -11.66
C MET A 46 -7.28 8.40 -11.94
N GLU A 47 -8.53 8.81 -12.16
CA GLU A 47 -8.93 10.19 -12.44
C GLU A 47 -9.51 10.83 -11.17
N GLU A 48 -9.07 12.04 -10.84
CA GLU A 48 -9.69 12.82 -9.76
C GLU A 48 -10.89 13.61 -10.29
N LEU A 49 -12.06 13.45 -9.67
CA LEU A 49 -13.29 14.14 -10.05
C LEU A 49 -13.89 14.94 -8.88
N PRO A 50 -14.58 16.06 -9.15
CA PRO A 50 -15.25 16.84 -8.10
C PRO A 50 -16.50 16.13 -7.55
N SER A 51 -17.11 15.24 -8.33
CA SER A 51 -18.23 14.40 -7.91
C SER A 51 -18.31 13.09 -8.69
N MET A 52 -19.06 12.14 -8.14
CA MET A 52 -19.40 10.85 -8.73
C MET A 52 -20.91 10.62 -8.56
N GLN A 53 -21.61 10.34 -9.66
CA GLN A 53 -23.04 10.07 -9.64
C GLN A 53 -23.34 8.74 -8.94
N ALA A 54 -24.52 8.63 -8.32
CA ALA A 54 -24.93 7.40 -7.63
C ALA A 54 -25.06 6.20 -8.57
N ASP A 55 -25.41 6.45 -9.83
CA ASP A 55 -25.57 5.44 -10.86
C ASP A 55 -24.24 5.06 -11.56
N ASP A 56 -23.16 5.83 -11.35
CA ASP A 56 -21.84 5.56 -11.94
C ASP A 56 -21.37 4.14 -11.62
N ALA A 57 -21.02 3.39 -12.68
CA ALA A 57 -20.64 1.99 -12.58
C ALA A 57 -19.15 1.79 -12.25
N ARG A 58 -18.36 2.86 -12.28
CA ARG A 58 -16.91 2.80 -12.11
C ARG A 58 -16.52 2.57 -10.65
N ALA A 59 -15.40 1.89 -10.44
CA ALA A 59 -14.79 1.75 -9.14
C ALA A 59 -14.15 3.08 -8.70
N ALA A 60 -14.17 3.34 -7.39
CA ALA A 60 -13.71 4.62 -6.83
C ALA A 60 -13.05 4.46 -5.47
N ILE A 61 -12.22 5.44 -5.10
CA ILE A 61 -11.63 5.58 -3.76
C ILE A 61 -11.86 7.01 -3.31
N PHE A 62 -12.43 7.17 -2.13
CA PHE A 62 -12.70 8.44 -1.50
C PHE A 62 -11.75 8.63 -0.31
N LEU A 63 -11.09 9.77 -0.27
CA LEU A 63 -10.38 10.26 0.90
C LEU A 63 -11.26 11.31 1.58
N SER A 64 -11.48 11.17 2.88
CA SER A 64 -12.29 12.10 3.66
C SER A 64 -11.46 13.05 4.52
N TYR A 65 -12.04 14.16 4.97
CA TYR A 65 -11.37 15.12 5.86
C TYR A 65 -10.94 14.49 7.20
N SER A 66 -11.62 13.44 7.68
CA SER A 66 -11.17 12.67 8.84
C SER A 66 -9.93 11.79 8.58
N GLY A 67 -9.44 11.75 7.34
CA GLY A 67 -8.35 10.89 6.90
C GLY A 67 -8.75 9.42 6.79
N SER A 68 -10.05 9.12 6.72
CA SER A 68 -10.56 7.76 6.44
C SER A 68 -10.61 7.51 4.93
N LEU A 69 -10.38 6.26 4.55
CA LEU A 69 -10.48 5.78 3.17
C LEU A 69 -11.77 4.99 2.99
N ILE A 70 -12.48 5.27 1.90
CA ILE A 70 -13.66 4.51 1.47
C ILE A 70 -13.39 4.04 0.05
N THR A 71 -13.39 2.73 -0.18
CA THR A 71 -13.24 2.14 -1.50
C THR A 71 -14.57 1.57 -1.95
N LEU A 72 -14.96 1.89 -3.17
CA LEU A 72 -16.12 1.36 -3.86
C LEU A 72 -15.63 0.50 -5.03
N GLY A 73 -16.08 -0.75 -5.09
CA GLY A 73 -15.85 -1.63 -6.22
C GLY A 73 -16.62 -1.19 -7.47
N PRO A 74 -16.28 -1.72 -8.65
CA PRO A 74 -17.10 -1.49 -9.84
C PRO A 74 -18.46 -2.18 -9.67
N LYS A 75 -19.51 -1.63 -10.30
CA LYS A 75 -20.82 -2.27 -10.28
C LYS A 75 -20.79 -3.62 -10.98
N ARG A 76 -21.32 -4.65 -10.31
CA ARG A 76 -21.58 -5.98 -10.88
C ARG A 76 -23.09 -6.20 -10.83
N GLY A 77 -23.77 -5.88 -11.94
CA GLY A 77 -25.23 -5.79 -11.94
C GLY A 77 -25.71 -4.49 -11.30
N LYS A 78 -26.50 -4.57 -10.22
CA LYS A 78 -27.08 -3.41 -9.51
C LYS A 78 -26.33 -2.99 -8.24
N GLU A 79 -25.32 -3.74 -7.85
CA GLU A 79 -24.64 -3.57 -6.56
C GLU A 79 -23.13 -3.46 -6.78
N CYS A 80 -22.45 -2.81 -5.85
CA CYS A 80 -21.00 -2.82 -5.73
C CYS A 80 -20.61 -3.21 -4.31
N TRP A 81 -19.36 -3.62 -4.12
CA TRP A 81 -18.82 -3.81 -2.79
C TRP A 81 -18.23 -2.50 -2.26
N LEU A 82 -18.21 -2.34 -0.93
CA LEU A 82 -17.61 -1.23 -0.24
C LEU A 82 -16.62 -1.75 0.82
N GLU A 83 -15.47 -1.11 0.90
CA GLU A 83 -14.51 -1.26 1.99
C GLU A 83 -14.22 0.11 2.60
N TYR A 84 -14.39 0.24 3.90
CA TYR A 84 -14.07 1.44 4.65
C TYR A 84 -12.99 1.13 5.67
N ALA A 85 -11.91 1.90 5.66
CA ALA A 85 -10.87 1.84 6.66
C ALA A 85 -10.90 3.14 7.47
N SER A 86 -11.30 3.04 8.74
CA SER A 86 -11.17 4.13 9.72
C SER A 86 -9.75 4.14 10.21
N ILE A 87 -9.15 5.32 10.18
CA ILE A 87 -7.75 5.48 10.51
C ILE A 87 -7.69 6.43 11.72
N LYS A 88 -8.26 5.89 12.81
CA LYS A 88 -8.26 6.33 14.22
C LYS A 88 -8.29 7.84 14.48
N MET A 89 -9.43 8.46 14.22
CA MET A 89 -9.88 9.68 14.93
C MET A 89 -11.31 9.57 15.48
N ARG A 90 -12.00 8.48 15.17
CA ARG A 90 -13.41 8.25 15.52
C ARG A 90 -13.52 6.98 16.35
N THR A 91 -14.11 7.09 17.53
CA THR A 91 -14.42 5.98 18.45
C THR A 91 -15.75 5.29 18.11
N ASP A 92 -16.55 5.86 17.21
CA ASP A 92 -17.93 5.48 16.92
C ASP A 92 -18.11 4.67 15.61
N VAL A 93 -17.03 4.28 14.92
CA VAL A 93 -17.08 3.49 13.69
C VAL A 93 -16.04 2.36 13.73
N PRO A 94 -16.36 1.13 13.27
CA PRO A 94 -15.38 0.04 13.21
C PRO A 94 -14.13 0.41 12.41
N GLU A 95 -12.97 -0.12 12.83
CA GLU A 95 -11.67 0.11 12.15
C GLU A 95 -11.70 -0.28 10.66
N LEU A 96 -12.48 -1.32 10.34
CA LEU A 96 -12.70 -1.79 8.98
C LEU A 96 -14.17 -2.18 8.83
N VAL A 97 -14.84 -1.68 7.79
CA VAL A 97 -16.19 -2.11 7.40
C VAL A 97 -16.13 -2.66 5.97
N ARG A 98 -16.71 -3.82 5.74
CA ARG A 98 -16.88 -4.42 4.41
C ARG A 98 -18.34 -4.72 4.14
N SER A 99 -18.79 -4.50 2.92
CA SER A 99 -20.18 -4.75 2.51
C SER A 99 -20.24 -5.07 1.03
N ASP A 100 -20.71 -6.25 0.65
CA ASP A 100 -20.71 -6.69 -0.76
C ASP A 100 -21.90 -6.18 -1.58
N LYS A 101 -22.93 -5.65 -0.90
CA LYS A 101 -24.18 -5.17 -1.50
C LYS A 101 -24.43 -3.72 -1.14
N THR A 102 -23.61 -2.83 -1.70
CA THR A 102 -23.62 -1.40 -1.39
C THR A 102 -23.90 -0.57 -2.62
N ASN A 103 -24.48 0.61 -2.42
CA ASN A 103 -24.56 1.66 -3.42
C ASN A 103 -24.38 3.04 -2.77
N LEU A 104 -24.00 4.02 -3.56
CA LEU A 104 -24.16 5.42 -3.20
C LEU A 104 -25.65 5.76 -3.15
N ALA A 105 -26.10 6.38 -2.06
CA ALA A 105 -27.49 6.81 -1.89
C ALA A 105 -27.82 8.05 -2.74
N ALA A 106 -26.82 8.88 -3.00
CA ALA A 106 -26.90 10.12 -3.77
C ALA A 106 -25.52 10.41 -4.40
N GLU A 107 -25.45 11.45 -5.23
CA GLU A 107 -24.17 11.94 -5.77
C GLU A 107 -23.16 12.18 -4.64
N ALA A 108 -21.99 11.57 -4.75
CA ALA A 108 -20.87 11.84 -3.85
C ALA A 108 -20.09 13.04 -4.38
N ARG A 109 -19.92 14.09 -3.58
CA ARG A 109 -19.21 15.31 -3.98
C ARG A 109 -18.14 15.68 -2.97
N VAL A 110 -17.01 16.20 -3.46
CA VAL A 110 -15.98 16.81 -2.59
C VAL A 110 -16.64 17.88 -1.70
N ASP A 111 -16.14 18.04 -0.48
CA ASP A 111 -16.67 18.92 0.57
C ASP A 111 -18.03 18.53 1.16
N THR A 112 -18.63 17.44 0.69
CA THR A 112 -19.93 16.95 1.19
C THR A 112 -19.80 15.57 1.81
N VAL A 113 -20.78 15.21 2.64
CA VAL A 113 -20.87 13.86 3.23
C VAL A 113 -21.40 12.89 2.19
N ALA A 114 -20.66 11.80 1.95
CA ALA A 114 -21.16 10.69 1.13
C ALA A 114 -22.11 9.81 1.93
N MET A 115 -23.19 9.39 1.29
CA MET A 115 -24.24 8.56 1.86
C MET A 115 -24.26 7.21 1.15
N PHE A 116 -24.41 6.13 1.92
CA PHE A 116 -24.38 4.77 1.38
C PHE A 116 -25.58 3.94 1.85
N GLU A 117 -26.08 3.11 0.94
CA GLU A 117 -27.15 2.15 1.17
C GLU A 117 -26.60 0.72 1.12
N GLY A 118 -27.22 -0.21 1.84
CA GLY A 118 -26.79 -1.62 1.87
C GLY A 118 -25.48 -1.90 2.65
N SER A 119 -24.80 -0.86 3.15
CA SER A 119 -23.67 -1.00 4.09
C SER A 119 -24.02 -0.66 5.55
N ALA A 120 -23.21 -1.16 6.48
CA ALA A 120 -23.19 -0.72 7.87
C ALA A 120 -22.67 0.73 8.01
N LEU A 121 -21.80 1.17 7.09
CA LEU A 121 -21.41 2.56 6.99
C LEU A 121 -22.51 3.34 6.27
N LYS A 122 -23.36 4.07 7.01
CA LYS A 122 -24.44 4.87 6.39
C LYS A 122 -23.96 6.20 5.82
N ARG A 123 -22.94 6.80 6.44
CA ARG A 123 -22.40 8.10 6.05
C ARG A 123 -20.92 8.21 6.35
N SER A 124 -20.19 8.95 5.51
CA SER A 124 -18.81 9.35 5.77
C SER A 124 -18.72 10.68 6.55
N SER A 125 -17.51 11.12 6.89
CA SER A 125 -17.26 12.56 7.04
C SER A 125 -17.22 13.22 5.66
N SER A 126 -17.16 14.56 5.58
CA SER A 126 -17.02 15.24 4.30
C SER A 126 -15.84 14.70 3.49
N LEU A 127 -16.06 14.51 2.19
CA LEU A 127 -15.05 14.03 1.27
C LEU A 127 -14.03 15.14 0.96
N TYR A 128 -12.76 14.79 0.92
CA TYR A 128 -11.68 15.68 0.49
C TYR A 128 -11.30 15.42 -0.97
N ARG A 129 -11.21 14.15 -1.37
CA ARG A 129 -10.92 13.75 -2.75
C ARG A 129 -11.71 12.52 -3.16
N ILE A 130 -12.00 12.46 -4.45
CA ILE A 130 -12.64 11.34 -5.12
C ILE A 130 -11.74 10.96 -6.30
N ALA A 131 -11.20 9.75 -6.27
CA ALA A 131 -10.47 9.16 -7.38
C ALA A 131 -11.31 8.02 -7.98
N VAL A 132 -11.52 8.02 -9.29
CA VAL A 132 -12.30 7.01 -10.01
C VAL A 132 -11.45 6.30 -11.05
N CYS A 133 -11.78 5.07 -11.38
CA CYS A 133 -11.17 4.41 -12.54
C CYS A 133 -11.58 5.13 -13.85
N PRO A 134 -10.69 5.22 -14.85
CA PRO A 134 -11.04 5.75 -16.17
C PRO A 134 -12.20 5.02 -16.83
N ALA A 135 -12.95 5.74 -17.66
CA ALA A 135 -13.99 5.14 -18.49
C ALA A 135 -13.40 4.09 -19.45
N GLY A 136 -14.19 3.05 -19.78
CA GLY A 136 -13.80 2.01 -20.73
C GLY A 136 -12.96 0.86 -20.17
N LEU A 137 -12.53 0.91 -18.90
CA LEU A 137 -11.89 -0.24 -18.26
C LEU A 137 -12.90 -1.35 -17.94
N SER A 138 -12.48 -2.61 -18.12
CA SER A 138 -13.30 -3.75 -17.70
C SER A 138 -13.50 -3.75 -16.18
N PRO A 139 -14.65 -4.24 -15.66
CA PRO A 139 -14.87 -4.31 -14.22
C PRO A 139 -13.76 -5.10 -13.48
N ASP A 140 -13.19 -6.14 -14.09
CA ASP A 140 -12.09 -6.90 -13.48
C ASP A 140 -10.82 -6.06 -13.29
N GLU A 141 -10.46 -5.24 -14.28
CA GLU A 141 -9.29 -4.36 -14.20
C GLU A 141 -9.52 -3.22 -13.20
N GLN A 142 -10.73 -2.66 -13.18
CA GLN A 142 -11.10 -1.65 -12.19
C GLN A 142 -10.99 -2.21 -10.77
N GLU A 143 -11.55 -3.41 -10.54
CA GLU A 143 -11.48 -4.10 -9.27
C GLU A 143 -10.04 -4.37 -8.84
N ARG A 144 -9.20 -4.83 -9.77
CA ARG A 144 -7.77 -5.04 -9.53
C ARG A 144 -7.08 -3.76 -9.06
N ARG A 145 -7.32 -2.63 -9.75
CA ARG A 145 -6.72 -1.33 -9.43
C ARG A 145 -7.15 -0.83 -8.05
N VAL A 146 -8.46 -0.76 -7.78
CA VAL A 146 -8.91 -0.24 -6.48
C VAL A 146 -8.49 -1.14 -5.33
N ARG A 147 -8.48 -2.47 -5.50
CA ARG A 147 -7.97 -3.37 -4.46
C ARG A 147 -6.48 -3.21 -4.21
N GLU A 148 -5.68 -3.01 -5.25
CA GLU A 148 -4.25 -2.72 -5.10
C GLU A 148 -4.03 -1.41 -4.33
N ALA A 149 -4.77 -0.36 -4.71
CA ALA A 149 -4.73 0.93 -4.03
C ALA A 149 -5.14 0.83 -2.55
N THR A 150 -6.28 0.18 -2.25
CA THR A 150 -6.77 0.04 -0.86
C THR A 150 -5.72 -0.61 0.02
N VAL A 151 -5.11 -1.71 -0.43
CA VAL A 151 -4.10 -2.43 0.34
C VAL A 151 -2.88 -1.57 0.61
N TYR A 152 -2.37 -0.90 -0.44
CA TYR A 152 -1.22 -0.02 -0.33
C TYR A 152 -1.50 1.14 0.64
N LEU A 153 -2.62 1.83 0.45
CA LEU A 153 -2.99 3.02 1.21
C LEU A 153 -3.31 2.70 2.66
N THR A 154 -4.06 1.62 2.94
CA THR A 154 -4.35 1.21 4.31
C THR A 154 -3.07 0.87 5.06
N ASN A 155 -2.14 0.10 4.45
CA ASN A 155 -0.86 -0.22 5.09
C ASN A 155 0.01 1.03 5.28
N GLY A 156 0.10 1.89 4.27
CA GLY A 156 0.85 3.14 4.36
C GLY A 156 0.31 4.08 5.42
N PHE A 157 -1.00 4.21 5.56
CA PHE A 157 -1.59 5.05 6.60
C PHE A 157 -1.39 4.45 8.00
N ILE A 158 -1.42 3.12 8.15
CA ILE A 158 -1.07 2.48 9.43
C ILE A 158 0.41 2.76 9.78
N LYS A 159 1.33 2.68 8.80
CA LYS A 159 2.75 3.03 9.00
C LYS A 159 2.88 4.48 9.49
N LEU A 160 2.26 5.43 8.80
CA LEU A 160 2.27 6.85 9.15
C LEU A 160 1.75 7.11 10.58
N ASN A 161 0.70 6.39 11.01
CA ASN A 161 0.17 6.54 12.38
C ASN A 161 1.11 6.00 13.46
N LYS A 162 1.82 4.92 13.16
CA LYS A 162 2.77 4.31 14.10
C LYS A 162 3.99 5.20 14.31
N THR A 163 4.45 5.91 13.28
CA THR A 163 5.54 6.90 13.41
C THR A 163 5.24 8.02 14.42
N LEU A 164 3.96 8.29 14.72
CA LEU A 164 3.55 9.25 15.75
C LEU A 164 3.40 8.65 17.16
N SER A 165 3.27 7.34 17.27
CA SER A 165 3.26 6.65 18.56
C SER A 165 4.72 6.42 18.97
N LEU A 166 5.34 7.44 19.56
CA LEU A 166 6.73 7.40 20.03
C LEU A 166 6.97 6.18 20.96
N GLU A 167 8.17 5.61 20.80
CA GLU A 167 8.77 4.44 21.47
C GLU A 167 8.49 3.06 20.83
N GLY A 168 9.48 2.54 20.09
CA GLY A 168 9.59 1.12 19.72
C GLY A 168 9.16 0.71 18.31
N ALA A 169 9.06 1.63 17.35
CA ALA A 169 8.60 1.36 15.98
C ALA A 169 9.68 0.82 15.02
N ASP A 170 10.74 0.20 15.54
CA ASP A 170 11.69 -0.52 14.71
C ASP A 170 11.11 -1.91 14.36
N GLU A 171 11.12 -2.21 13.06
CA GLU A 171 10.52 -3.36 12.37
C GLU A 171 9.04 -3.21 11.94
N VAL A 172 8.87 -2.88 10.65
CA VAL A 172 7.58 -2.97 9.95
C VAL A 172 7.19 -4.44 9.82
N ASP A 173 6.52 -4.97 10.83
CA ASP A 173 6.05 -6.37 10.88
C ASP A 173 4.94 -6.72 9.86
N GLN A 174 4.50 -5.74 9.05
CA GLN A 174 3.36 -5.88 8.12
C GLN A 174 3.67 -6.65 6.84
N PHE A 175 4.94 -6.78 6.48
CA PHE A 175 5.37 -7.51 5.28
C PHE A 175 6.14 -8.80 5.62
N THR A 176 6.01 -9.29 6.86
CA THR A 176 6.50 -10.61 7.27
C THR A 176 5.65 -11.72 6.66
N THR A 177 6.22 -12.93 6.56
CA THR A 177 5.48 -14.13 6.11
C THR A 177 4.19 -14.32 6.91
N LYS A 178 4.22 -14.11 8.23
CA LYS A 178 3.04 -14.21 9.11
C LYS A 178 1.95 -13.20 8.74
N ALA A 179 2.33 -11.94 8.49
CA ALA A 179 1.38 -10.89 8.10
C ALA A 179 0.77 -11.15 6.71
N ILE A 180 1.59 -11.59 5.75
CA ILE A 180 1.15 -11.97 4.40
C ILE A 180 0.14 -13.12 4.46
N ILE A 181 0.44 -14.19 5.22
CA ILE A 181 -0.48 -15.33 5.42
C ILE A 181 -1.81 -14.86 5.99
N ASN A 182 -1.80 -14.02 7.02
CA ASN A 182 -3.02 -13.52 7.65
C ASN A 182 -3.85 -12.67 6.66
N TYR A 183 -3.19 -11.82 5.87
CA TYR A 183 -3.86 -11.03 4.85
C TYR A 183 -4.50 -11.91 3.78
N VAL A 184 -3.76 -12.91 3.24
CA VAL A 184 -4.27 -13.85 2.23
C VAL A 184 -5.44 -14.66 2.79
N ALA A 185 -5.33 -15.15 4.02
CA ALA A 185 -6.39 -15.91 4.70
C ALA A 185 -7.69 -15.07 4.79
N LYS A 186 -7.60 -13.87 5.39
CA LYS A 186 -8.75 -12.97 5.56
C LYS A 186 -9.37 -12.57 4.22
N LYS A 187 -8.54 -12.27 3.22
CA LYS A 187 -9.02 -11.82 1.91
C LYS A 187 -9.81 -12.89 1.16
N ASN A 188 -9.42 -14.16 1.30
CA ASN A 188 -10.02 -15.26 0.55
C ASN A 188 -11.00 -16.09 1.40
N GLY A 189 -11.34 -15.64 2.61
CA GLY A 189 -12.21 -16.40 3.53
C GLY A 189 -11.61 -17.77 3.94
N ALA A 190 -10.28 -17.90 3.87
CA ALA A 190 -9.57 -19.13 4.16
C ALA A 190 -9.00 -19.14 5.58
N THR A 191 -8.68 -20.32 6.10
CA THR A 191 -7.92 -20.43 7.36
C THR A 191 -6.45 -20.04 7.14
N GLN A 192 -5.78 -19.55 8.18
CA GLN A 192 -4.34 -19.23 8.10
C GLN A 192 -3.48 -20.46 7.76
N VAL A 193 -3.91 -21.65 8.20
CA VAL A 193 -3.25 -22.92 7.89
C VAL A 193 -3.30 -23.20 6.39
N LEU A 194 -4.48 -23.08 5.77
CA LEU A 194 -4.63 -23.27 4.33
C LEU A 194 -3.86 -22.22 3.53
N ALA A 195 -3.96 -20.95 3.92
CA ALA A 195 -3.23 -19.86 3.25
C ALA A 195 -1.71 -20.07 3.29
N ARG A 196 -1.16 -20.50 4.44
CA ARG A 196 0.24 -20.87 4.58
C ARG A 196 0.62 -22.00 3.64
N ALA A 197 -0.12 -23.11 3.66
CA ALA A 197 0.17 -24.26 2.82
C ALA A 197 0.20 -23.92 1.32
N LEU A 198 -0.71 -23.05 0.85
CA LEU A 198 -0.73 -22.60 -0.54
C LEU A 198 0.47 -21.69 -0.89
N ILE A 199 0.86 -20.80 0.02
CA ILE A 199 2.03 -19.93 -0.17
C ILE A 199 3.31 -20.76 -0.20
N ASP A 200 3.47 -21.70 0.73
CA ASP A 200 4.64 -22.57 0.81
C ASP A 200 4.74 -23.45 -0.45
N ALA A 201 3.63 -24.05 -0.89
CA ALA A 201 3.60 -24.84 -2.13
C ALA A 201 3.99 -24.00 -3.37
N TYR A 202 3.52 -22.75 -3.46
CA TYR A 202 3.90 -21.83 -4.52
C TYR A 202 5.41 -21.51 -4.50
N LEU A 203 5.98 -21.24 -3.32
CA LEU A 203 7.41 -20.97 -3.17
C LEU A 203 8.27 -22.20 -3.48
N SER A 204 7.87 -23.39 -3.03
CA SER A 204 8.56 -24.65 -3.33
C SER A 204 8.57 -24.98 -4.82
N MET A 205 7.50 -24.66 -5.56
CA MET A 205 7.48 -24.79 -7.02
C MET A 205 8.47 -23.85 -7.71
N ILE A 206 8.62 -22.62 -7.20
CA ILE A 206 9.62 -21.68 -7.73
C ILE A 206 11.04 -22.20 -7.47
N GLU A 207 11.31 -22.64 -6.24
CA GLU A 207 12.60 -23.21 -5.86
C GLU A 207 12.95 -24.43 -6.72
N THR A 208 11.99 -25.34 -6.92
CA THR A 208 12.19 -26.53 -7.75
C THR A 208 12.56 -26.15 -9.19
N GLY A 209 11.85 -25.19 -9.80
CA GLY A 209 12.19 -24.70 -11.14
C GLY A 209 13.60 -24.11 -11.21
N LEU A 210 14.01 -23.33 -10.21
CA LEU A 210 15.37 -22.79 -10.12
C LEU A 210 16.42 -23.89 -10.04
N LEU A 211 16.22 -24.90 -9.19
CA LEU A 211 17.15 -26.01 -9.01
C LEU A 211 17.28 -26.87 -10.27
N LEU A 212 16.25 -26.90 -11.13
CA LEU A 212 16.29 -27.52 -12.45
C LEU A 212 16.98 -26.65 -13.51
N GLY A 213 17.44 -25.44 -13.16
CA GLY A 213 18.08 -24.50 -14.08
C GLY A 213 17.09 -23.68 -14.93
N GLU A 214 15.79 -23.80 -14.66
CA GLU A 214 14.75 -23.08 -15.40
C GLU A 214 14.70 -21.59 -15.04
N ARG A 215 14.21 -20.80 -15.98
CA ARG A 215 13.79 -19.43 -15.70
C ARG A 215 12.33 -19.44 -15.24
N VAL A 216 12.11 -19.19 -13.96
CA VAL A 216 10.78 -19.25 -13.35
C VAL A 216 10.11 -17.87 -13.33
N SER A 217 8.87 -17.79 -13.83
CA SER A 217 8.05 -16.59 -13.69
C SER A 217 7.43 -16.50 -12.30
N VAL A 218 7.53 -15.32 -11.67
CA VAL A 218 6.92 -15.01 -10.36
C VAL A 218 5.78 -14.01 -10.58
N GLY A 219 4.96 -14.30 -11.60
CA GLY A 219 3.84 -13.47 -12.02
C GLY A 219 4.24 -12.04 -12.36
N LYS A 220 3.50 -11.06 -11.81
CA LYS A 220 3.73 -9.63 -12.08
C LYS A 220 5.01 -9.09 -11.47
N LEU A 221 5.60 -9.77 -10.48
CA LEU A 221 6.83 -9.30 -9.85
C LEU A 221 8.03 -9.39 -10.79
N GLY A 222 8.07 -10.40 -11.64
CA GLY A 222 9.18 -10.62 -12.56
C GLY A 222 9.51 -12.10 -12.70
N GLY A 223 10.80 -12.43 -12.67
CA GLY A 223 11.26 -13.81 -12.75
C GLY A 223 12.54 -14.07 -11.97
N ALA A 224 12.68 -15.33 -11.54
CA ALA A 224 13.86 -15.85 -10.90
C ALA A 224 14.60 -16.79 -11.86
N SER A 225 15.93 -16.78 -11.83
CA SER A 225 16.78 -17.66 -12.64
C SER A 225 18.11 -17.91 -11.93
N LEU A 226 18.85 -18.93 -12.34
CA LEU A 226 20.24 -19.09 -11.94
C LEU A 226 21.18 -18.38 -12.91
N ARG A 227 22.24 -17.76 -12.37
CA ARG A 227 23.33 -17.15 -13.13
C ARG A 227 24.64 -17.83 -12.77
N TYR A 228 25.46 -18.14 -13.78
CA TYR A 228 26.81 -18.63 -13.54
C TYR A 228 27.70 -17.54 -12.92
N GLN A 229 28.36 -17.87 -11.83
CA GLN A 229 29.37 -17.06 -11.17
C GLN A 229 30.72 -17.77 -11.24
N ALA A 230 31.69 -17.14 -11.92
CA ALA A 230 33.03 -17.68 -12.04
C ALA A 230 33.76 -17.74 -10.68
N ALA A 231 34.73 -18.65 -10.59
CA ALA A 231 35.57 -18.80 -9.40
C ALA A 231 36.34 -17.52 -9.07
N ARG A 232 36.48 -17.21 -7.78
CA ARG A 232 37.22 -16.06 -7.27
C ARG A 232 38.36 -16.53 -6.39
N LYS A 233 39.58 -16.02 -6.65
CA LYS A 233 40.75 -16.30 -5.80
C LYS A 233 40.60 -15.61 -4.44
N ALA A 234 41.33 -16.11 -3.45
CA ALA A 234 41.43 -15.46 -2.15
C ALA A 234 42.02 -14.06 -2.32
N ARG A 235 41.51 -13.10 -1.54
CA ARG A 235 41.97 -11.70 -1.58
C ARG A 235 41.83 -11.06 -0.21
N LEU A 236 42.72 -10.13 0.10
CA LEU A 236 42.58 -9.25 1.26
C LEU A 236 41.63 -8.10 0.88
N VAL A 237 40.65 -7.85 1.74
CA VAL A 237 39.71 -6.73 1.62
C VAL A 237 39.75 -5.99 2.95
N LYS A 238 39.74 -4.66 2.94
CA LYS A 238 39.63 -3.91 4.19
C LYS A 238 38.22 -3.99 4.73
N ASN A 239 38.07 -4.27 6.03
CA ASN A 239 36.80 -4.12 6.71
C ASN A 239 36.46 -2.62 6.77
N LEU A 240 35.33 -2.20 6.21
CA LEU A 240 34.93 -0.79 6.18
C LEU A 240 34.77 -0.17 7.59
N LYS A 241 34.38 -0.99 8.59
CA LYS A 241 34.15 -0.49 9.95
C LYS A 241 35.43 -0.42 10.80
N THR A 242 36.36 -1.35 10.62
CA THR A 242 37.55 -1.47 11.49
C THR A 242 38.86 -1.08 10.79
N GLY A 243 38.87 -0.98 9.47
CA GLY A 243 40.06 -0.67 8.66
C GLY A 243 41.08 -1.82 8.55
N GLU A 244 40.84 -2.92 9.27
CA GLU A 244 41.71 -4.10 9.30
C GLU A 244 41.59 -4.94 8.03
N ASP A 245 42.68 -5.62 7.67
CA ASP A 245 42.71 -6.53 6.53
C ASP A 245 41.93 -7.82 6.85
N LEU A 246 40.84 -8.03 6.12
CA LEU A 246 40.02 -9.23 6.16
C LEU A 246 40.36 -10.14 4.97
N LEU A 247 40.76 -11.38 5.27
CA LEU A 247 40.95 -12.39 4.24
C LEU A 247 39.59 -12.91 3.76
N VAL A 248 39.24 -12.64 2.50
CA VAL A 248 38.11 -13.27 1.82
C VAL A 248 38.62 -14.57 1.16
N PRO A 249 38.11 -15.75 1.55
CA PRO A 249 38.59 -17.01 1.02
C PRO A 249 38.23 -17.17 -0.46
N ALA A 250 38.97 -18.03 -1.15
CA ALA A 250 38.65 -18.40 -2.52
C ALA A 250 37.24 -19.03 -2.58
N LYS A 251 36.44 -18.64 -3.57
CA LYS A 251 35.13 -19.22 -3.83
C LYS A 251 35.14 -19.95 -5.17
N PRO A 252 34.73 -21.23 -5.22
CA PRO A 252 34.65 -21.97 -6.48
C PRO A 252 33.58 -21.38 -7.40
N ALA A 253 33.61 -21.78 -8.68
CA ALA A 253 32.54 -21.43 -9.59
C ALA A 253 31.22 -22.07 -9.13
N ALA A 254 30.13 -21.31 -9.20
CA ALA A 254 28.82 -21.75 -8.71
C ALA A 254 27.69 -21.11 -9.50
N MET A 255 26.50 -21.71 -9.43
CA MET A 255 25.26 -21.08 -9.89
C MET A 255 24.67 -20.27 -8.73
N VAL A 256 24.33 -19.01 -8.98
CA VAL A 256 23.71 -18.12 -7.99
C VAL A 256 22.32 -17.68 -8.42
N PRO A 257 21.35 -17.60 -7.49
CA PRO A 257 20.04 -17.04 -7.79
C PRO A 257 20.14 -15.58 -8.24
N LYS A 258 19.33 -15.22 -9.24
CA LYS A 258 19.13 -13.86 -9.71
C LYS A 258 17.64 -13.63 -9.88
N PHE A 259 17.12 -12.59 -9.24
CA PHE A 259 15.77 -12.08 -9.50
C PHE A 259 15.84 -10.90 -10.48
N SER A 260 14.86 -10.80 -11.38
CA SER A 260 14.71 -9.66 -12.28
C SER A 260 13.28 -9.16 -12.21
N PHE A 261 13.11 -7.91 -11.77
CA PHE A 261 11.79 -7.30 -11.66
C PHE A 261 11.18 -6.98 -13.03
N SER A 262 9.87 -7.13 -13.12
CA SER A 262 9.12 -6.75 -14.32
C SER A 262 9.16 -5.24 -14.56
N GLN A 263 8.99 -4.82 -15.81
CA GLN A 263 8.94 -3.41 -16.18
C GLN A 263 7.83 -2.66 -15.43
N SER A 264 6.65 -3.29 -15.29
CA SER A 264 5.52 -2.69 -14.56
C SER A 264 5.84 -2.42 -13.09
N VAL A 265 6.59 -3.30 -12.43
CA VAL A 265 7.01 -3.05 -11.03
C VAL A 265 8.02 -1.91 -10.97
N LYS A 266 9.01 -1.90 -11.87
CA LYS A 266 10.01 -0.82 -11.93
C LYS A 266 9.35 0.54 -12.10
N GLU A 267 8.43 0.67 -13.04
CA GLU A 267 7.68 1.91 -13.29
C GLU A 267 6.88 2.37 -12.07
N LYS A 268 6.19 1.43 -11.39
CA LYS A 268 5.48 1.74 -10.13
C LYS A 268 6.44 2.21 -9.04
N CYS A 269 7.57 1.55 -8.85
CA CYS A 269 8.58 1.95 -7.87
C CYS A 269 9.18 3.32 -8.20
N SER A 270 9.46 3.61 -9.47
CA SER A 270 9.96 4.92 -9.91
C SER A 270 8.96 6.06 -9.69
N SER A 271 7.66 5.76 -9.54
CA SER A 271 6.63 6.75 -9.23
C SER A 271 6.46 7.05 -7.73
N VAL A 272 7.15 6.29 -6.87
CA VAL A 272 7.12 6.53 -5.43
C VAL A 272 8.03 7.72 -5.11
N ASP A 273 7.52 8.69 -4.37
CA ASP A 273 8.28 9.84 -3.90
C ASP A 273 9.38 9.36 -2.92
N PRO A 274 10.67 9.55 -3.24
CA PRO A 274 11.77 9.11 -2.38
C PRO A 274 11.73 9.75 -0.99
N SER A 275 11.15 10.95 -0.85
CA SER A 275 11.04 11.63 0.44
C SER A 275 10.08 10.93 1.43
N LEU A 276 9.22 10.03 0.94
CA LEU A 276 8.28 9.26 1.76
C LEU A 276 8.86 7.94 2.28
N ILE A 277 10.00 7.51 1.74
CA ILE A 277 10.75 6.34 2.21
C ILE A 277 11.87 6.92 3.07
N GLY A 278 11.88 6.63 4.37
CA GLY A 278 13.01 7.03 5.22
C GLY A 278 14.30 6.57 4.56
N GLN A 279 15.28 7.48 4.41
CA GLN A 279 16.62 7.16 3.93
C GLN A 279 17.17 6.08 4.85
N GLY A 280 17.02 4.83 4.44
CA GLY A 280 17.66 3.71 5.09
C GLY A 280 19.04 3.64 4.49
N ASP A 281 20.02 4.11 5.25
CA ASP A 281 21.46 3.96 5.04
C ASP A 281 21.86 3.94 3.55
N ASP A 282 21.76 5.10 2.89
CA ASP A 282 22.52 5.38 1.66
C ASP A 282 24.01 5.56 2.04
N GLU A 283 24.62 4.52 2.60
CA GLU A 283 26.07 4.34 2.62
C GLU A 283 26.32 3.05 1.83
N ASP A 284 27.11 3.15 0.76
CA ASP A 284 27.67 2.06 -0.05
C ASP A 284 27.15 1.88 -1.49
N GLU A 285 26.78 2.94 -2.21
CA GLU A 285 26.90 2.94 -3.69
C GLU A 285 27.41 4.30 -4.21
N LEU A 286 28.69 4.58 -3.94
CA LEU A 286 29.50 5.44 -4.82
C LEU A 286 30.53 4.54 -5.52
N GLU A 287 30.14 4.01 -6.68
CA GLU A 287 31.12 3.58 -7.69
C GLU A 287 31.54 4.81 -8.50
N ASP A 288 32.78 5.26 -8.28
CA ASP A 288 33.76 5.61 -9.32
C ASP A 288 35.17 5.50 -8.73
#